data_AF-A0A9D9MJ60-F1
#
_entry.id   AF-A0A9D9MJ60-F1
#
_cell.length_a   1.000
_cell.length_b   1.000
_cell.length_c   1.000
_cell.angle_alpha   90.00
_cell.angle_beta   90.00
_cell.angle_gamma   90.00
#
_symmetry.space_group_name_H-M   'P 1'
#
loop_
_entity.id
_entity.type
_entity.pdbx_description
1 polymer ?
#
loop_
_entity_poly.entity_id
_entity_poly.type
_entity_poly.pdbx_seq_one_letter_code
_entity_poly.pdbx_strand_id
1 'polypeptide(L)'
;MIDASLDIPRRLNDPPRMFWWDIDVALLVLGAALAGMVAGFFVSGCAVGLLLASAYGRAKAGKHPAFALHLLYWHLPAFMTGLKRTPPSYLRELAG
;
A
#
# COMPACT_ATOMS: atom_id res chain seq x y z
N MET A 1 23.61 -17.85 -23.50
CA MET A 1 22.19 -17.46 -23.29
C MET A 1 21.81 -18.03 -21.93
N ILE A 2 21.63 -17.18 -20.93
CA ILE A 2 21.15 -17.64 -19.61
C ILE A 2 19.63 -17.75 -19.76
N ASP A 3 19.10 -18.96 -19.61
CA ASP A 3 17.67 -19.20 -19.62
C ASP A 3 17.02 -18.39 -18.50
N ALA A 4 16.12 -17.48 -18.85
CA ALA A 4 15.41 -16.64 -17.88
C ALA A 4 14.55 -17.46 -16.90
N SER A 5 14.29 -18.74 -17.21
CA SER A 5 13.53 -19.67 -16.38
C SER A 5 14.28 -20.16 -15.13
N LEU A 6 15.61 -19.98 -15.06
CA LEU A 6 16.44 -20.39 -13.92
C LEU A 6 16.75 -19.25 -12.94
N ASP A 7 16.39 -18.01 -13.27
CA ASP A 7 16.67 -16.86 -12.40
C ASP A 7 15.58 -16.72 -11.32
N ILE A 8 15.97 -16.84 -10.06
CA ILE A 8 15.03 -16.74 -8.93
C ILE A 8 14.68 -15.25 -8.75
N PRO A 9 13.41 -14.85 -8.91
CA PRO A 9 13.01 -13.45 -8.82
C PRO A 9 13.25 -12.92 -7.40
N ARG A 10 14.21 -12.00 -7.25
CA ARG A 10 14.59 -11.44 -5.95
C ARG A 10 13.66 -10.33 -5.45
N ARG A 11 12.78 -9.81 -6.31
CA ARG A 11 11.94 -8.62 -6.06
C ARG A 11 10.46 -8.93 -5.93
N LEU A 12 10.10 -10.21 -5.72
CA LEU A 12 8.69 -10.61 -5.59
C LEU A 12 8.00 -9.94 -4.39
N ASN A 13 8.75 -9.68 -3.32
CA ASN A 13 8.24 -9.09 -2.08
C ASN A 13 8.51 -7.58 -1.95
N ASP A 14 9.02 -6.93 -3.01
CA ASP A 14 9.24 -5.50 -2.97
C ASP A 14 7.89 -4.78 -2.86
N PRO A 15 7.75 -3.78 -1.97
CA PRO A 15 6.50 -3.05 -1.85
C PRO A 15 6.19 -2.34 -3.18
N PRO A 16 4.92 -2.26 -3.58
CA PRO A 16 4.51 -1.50 -4.75
C PRO A 16 4.90 -0.02 -4.58
N ARG A 17 5.54 0.54 -5.62
CA ARG A 17 5.99 1.93 -5.66
C ARG A 17 5.20 2.70 -6.70
N MET A 18 4.88 3.94 -6.38
CA MET A 18 4.36 4.92 -7.32
C MET A 18 5.47 5.96 -7.57
N PHE A 19 6.00 5.98 -8.79
CA PHE A 19 7.21 6.74 -9.12
C PHE A 19 8.37 6.36 -8.17
N TRP A 20 8.86 7.30 -7.37
CA TRP A 20 9.96 7.10 -6.42
C TRP A 20 9.47 6.88 -4.98
N TRP A 21 8.16 6.94 -4.75
CA TRP A 21 7.55 6.81 -3.44
C TRP A 21 6.89 5.45 -3.28
N ASP A 22 6.80 4.97 -2.04
CA ASP A 22 5.95 3.83 -1.73
C ASP A 22 4.49 4.20 -2.01
N ILE A 23 3.69 3.22 -2.48
CA ILE A 23 2.32 3.48 -2.92
C ILE A 23 1.46 4.08 -1.79
N ASP A 24 1.66 3.65 -0.54
CA ASP A 24 0.90 4.12 0.61
C ASP A 24 1.20 5.60 0.93
N VAL A 25 2.46 6.01 0.84
CA VAL A 25 2.88 7.41 0.99
C VAL A 25 2.30 8.27 -0.13
N ALA A 26 2.35 7.78 -1.38
CA ALA A 26 1.79 8.49 -2.53
C ALA A 26 0.26 8.66 -2.41
N LEU A 27 -0.44 7.62 -1.96
CA LEU A 27 -1.89 7.66 -1.75
C LEU A 27 -2.30 8.65 -0.64
N LEU A 28 -1.50 8.81 0.41
CA LEU A 28 -1.76 9.81 1.45
C LEU A 28 -1.68 11.24 0.90
N VAL A 29 -0.63 11.56 0.13
CA VAL A 29 -0.48 12.88 -0.49
C VAL A 29 -1.60 13.13 -1.49
N LEU A 30 -1.90 12.16 -2.35
CA LEU A 30 -2.96 12.26 -3.34
C LEU A 30 -4.33 12.45 -2.68
N GLY A 31 -4.66 11.65 -1.67
CA GLY A 31 -5.93 11.73 -0.95
C GLY A 31 -6.12 13.10 -0.27
N ALA A 32 -5.09 13.62 0.39
CA ALA A 32 -5.13 14.94 1.00
C ALA A 32 -5.23 16.08 -0.03
N ALA A 33 -4.51 15.98 -1.17
CA ALA A 33 -4.60 16.95 -2.25
C ALA A 33 -6.00 16.99 -2.89
N LEU A 34 -6.59 15.82 -3.14
CA LEU A 34 -7.96 15.71 -3.67
C LEU A 34 -8.99 16.24 -2.66
N ALA A 35 -8.86 15.90 -1.37
CA ALA A 35 -9.72 16.45 -0.33
C ALA A 35 -9.60 17.99 -0.24
N GLY A 36 -8.37 18.51 -0.31
CA GLY A 36 -8.12 19.95 -0.35
C GLY A 36 -8.69 20.62 -1.61
N MET A 37 -8.65 19.95 -2.76
CA MET A 37 -9.27 20.43 -4.00
C MET A 37 -10.79 20.57 -3.84
N VAL A 38 -11.45 19.55 -3.30
CA VAL A 38 -12.90 19.57 -3.04
C VAL A 38 -13.28 20.64 -2.02
N ALA A 39 -12.43 20.88 -1.02
CA ALA A 39 -12.62 21.92 -0.02
C ALA A 39 -12.29 23.34 -0.51
N GLY A 40 -11.76 23.51 -1.73
CA GLY A 40 -11.35 24.81 -2.28
C GLY A 40 -9.97 25.30 -1.83
N PHE A 41 -9.22 24.49 -1.07
CA PHE A 41 -7.90 24.83 -0.54
C PHE A 41 -6.80 23.87 -1.01
N PHE A 42 -6.65 23.71 -2.32
CA PHE A 42 -5.71 22.75 -2.94
C PHE A 42 -4.28 22.84 -2.39
N VAL A 43 -3.70 24.05 -2.35
CA VAL A 43 -2.31 24.26 -1.88
C VAL A 43 -2.15 23.82 -0.43
N SER A 44 -3.10 24.15 0.43
CA SER A 44 -3.07 23.73 1.83
C SER A 44 -3.26 22.22 1.98
N GLY A 45 -4.11 21.61 1.14
CA GLY A 45 -4.31 20.16 1.10
C GLY A 45 -3.04 19.40 0.71
N CYS A 46 -2.30 19.91 -0.28
CA CYS A 46 -0.98 19.38 -0.64
C CYS A 46 0.02 19.51 0.51
N ALA A 47 0.07 20.67 1.18
CA ALA A 47 0.97 20.88 2.32
C ALA A 47 0.66 19.91 3.47
N VAL A 48 -0.62 19.76 3.84
CA VAL A 48 -1.08 18.80 4.84
C VAL A 48 -0.78 17.36 4.40
N GLY A 49 -0.98 17.03 3.13
CA GLY A 49 -0.66 15.73 2.56
C GLY A 49 0.81 15.36 2.72
N LEU A 50 1.72 16.29 2.44
CA LEU A 50 3.17 16.09 2.62
C LEU A 50 3.54 15.91 4.10
N LEU A 51 2.91 16.67 5.00
CA LEU A 51 3.12 16.52 6.45
C LEU A 51 2.67 15.15 6.95
N LEU A 52 1.47 14.71 6.54
CA LEU A 52 0.93 13.39 6.88
C LEU A 52 1.81 12.27 6.31
N ALA A 53 2.22 12.39 5.05
CA ALA A 53 3.10 11.44 4.38
C ALA A 53 4.46 11.31 5.08
N SER A 54 5.05 12.43 5.52
CA SER A 54 6.31 12.43 6.27
C SER A 54 6.15 11.77 7.65
N ALA A 55 5.10 12.13 8.39
CA ALA A 55 4.82 11.53 9.70
C ALA A 55 4.57 10.01 9.59
N TYR A 56 3.77 9.60 8.61
CA TYR A 56 3.49 8.20 8.32
C TYR A 56 4.75 7.44 7.86
N GLY A 57 5.56 8.02 6.98
CA GLY A 57 6.83 7.42 6.54
C GLY A 57 7.78 7.17 7.71
N ARG A 58 7.84 8.09 8.68
CA ARG A 58 8.61 7.89 9.93
C ARG A 58 8.04 6.77 10.80
N ALA A 59 6.72 6.68 10.92
CA ALA A 59 6.06 5.61 11.68
C ALA A 59 6.23 4.22 11.04
N LYS A 60 6.26 4.16 9.70
CA LYS A 60 6.47 2.96 8.89
C LYS A 60 7.93 2.49 8.91
N ALA A 61 8.89 3.38 9.17
CA ALA A 61 10.31 3.05 9.13
C ALA A 61 10.66 1.85 10.01
N GLY A 62 11.29 0.82 9.42
CA GLY A 62 11.66 -0.43 10.11
C GLY A 62 10.52 -1.42 10.35
N LYS A 63 9.33 -1.18 9.81
CA LYS A 63 8.19 -2.13 9.85
C LYS A 63 8.13 -2.98 8.58
N HIS A 64 7.29 -4.01 8.62
CA HIS A 64 7.04 -4.90 7.49
C HIS A 64 6.58 -4.10 6.25
N PRO A 65 7.01 -4.43 5.02
CA PRO A 65 6.66 -3.68 3.80
C PRO A 65 5.15 -3.55 3.58
N ALA A 66 4.37 -4.54 4.00
CA ALA A 66 2.90 -4.52 3.95
C ALA A 66 2.21 -3.91 5.19
N PHE A 67 2.88 -3.02 5.94
CA PHE A 67 2.35 -2.42 7.17
C PHE A 67 0.99 -1.72 6.96
N ALA A 68 0.84 -0.94 5.90
CA ALA A 68 -0.42 -0.26 5.55
C ALA A 68 -1.58 -1.24 5.38
N LEU A 69 -1.34 -2.33 4.65
CA LEU A 69 -2.33 -3.36 4.37
C LEU A 69 -2.76 -4.09 5.65
N HIS A 70 -1.82 -4.38 6.54
CA HIS A 70 -2.13 -4.99 7.84
C HIS A 70 -2.97 -4.04 8.69
N LEU A 71 -2.62 -2.75 8.73
CA LEU A 71 -3.40 -1.76 9.45
C LEU A 71 -4.83 -1.69 8.90
N LEU A 72 -4.97 -1.63 7.57
CA LEU A 72 -6.26 -1.62 6.89
C LEU A 72 -7.07 -2.87 7.21
N TYR A 73 -6.45 -4.05 7.16
CA TYR A 73 -7.09 -5.32 7.47
C TYR A 73 -7.69 -5.36 8.88
N TRP A 74 -6.99 -4.79 9.87
CA TRP A 74 -7.48 -4.78 11.25
C TRP A 74 -8.49 -3.68 11.56
N HIS A 75 -8.44 -2.53 10.88
CA HIS A 75 -9.26 -1.37 11.23
C HIS A 75 -10.44 -1.15 10.29
N LEU A 76 -10.40 -1.64 9.05
CA LEU A 76 -11.53 -1.50 8.14
C LEU A 76 -12.54 -2.63 8.33
N PRO A 77 -13.84 -2.31 8.20
CA PRO A 77 -14.87 -3.33 8.22
C PRO A 77 -14.70 -4.31 7.05
N ALA A 78 -15.03 -5.58 7.28
CA ALA A 78 -14.79 -6.68 6.34
C ALA A 78 -15.43 -6.47 4.95
N PHE A 79 -16.48 -5.64 4.83
CA PHE A 79 -17.08 -5.34 3.53
C PHE A 79 -16.17 -4.48 2.63
N MET A 80 -15.27 -3.67 3.20
CA MET A 80 -14.37 -2.81 2.44
C MET A 80 -13.15 -3.58 1.92
N THR A 81 -12.70 -4.61 2.62
CA THR A 81 -11.51 -5.38 2.23
C THR A 81 -11.84 -6.49 1.23
N GLY A 82 -13.09 -6.96 1.18
CA GLY A 82 -13.52 -8.06 0.29
C GLY A 82 -12.82 -9.39 0.57
N LEU A 83 -11.96 -9.45 1.59
CA LEU A 83 -11.18 -10.61 1.99
C LEU A 83 -12.14 -11.59 2.67
N LYS A 84 -12.70 -12.51 1.89
CA LYS A 84 -13.28 -13.73 2.44
C LYS A 84 -12.15 -14.55 3.05
N ARG A 85 -12.45 -15.19 4.19
CA ARG A 85 -11.59 -16.13 4.92
C ARG A 85 -10.65 -16.87 3.97
N THR A 86 -9.36 -16.95 4.31
CA THR A 86 -8.39 -17.77 3.57
C THR A 86 -8.99 -19.16 3.33
N PRO A 87 -8.88 -19.70 2.10
CA PRO A 87 -9.45 -21.01 1.79
C PRO A 87 -8.94 -22.05 2.80
N PRO A 88 -9.76 -23.05 3.16
CA PRO A 88 -9.37 -24.08 4.11
C PRO A 88 -8.02 -24.70 3.72
N SER A 89 -7.12 -24.86 4.70
CA SER A 89 -5.74 -25.30 4.48
C SER A 89 -5.59 -26.70 3.86
N TYR A 90 -6.68 -27.49 3.82
CA TYR A 90 -6.70 -28.81 3.17
C TYR A 90 -6.86 -28.72 1.64
N LEU A 91 -7.27 -27.56 1.10
CA LEU A 91 -7.34 -27.35 -0.34
C LEU A 91 -5.93 -27.08 -0.87
N ARG A 92 -5.42 -27.99 -1.71
CA ARG A 92 -4.07 -27.91 -2.30
C ARG A 92 -4.07 -27.38 -3.73
N GLU A 93 -5.24 -27.27 -4.34
CA GLU A 93 -5.41 -26.62 -5.64
C GLU A 93 -5.69 -25.14 -5.41
N LEU A 94 -4.68 -24.32 -5.71
CA LEU A 94 -4.89 -22.90 -5.95
C LEU A 94 -5.52 -22.81 -7.35
N ALA A 95 -6.81 -22.49 -7.43
CA ALA A 95 -7.43 -22.16 -8.70
C ALA A 95 -6.74 -20.90 -9.24
N GLY A 96 -5.88 -21.10 -10.24
CA GLY A 96 -5.12 -20.08 -10.96
C GLY A 96 -4.95 -20.53 -12.40
#